data_AF-A0A7Y7NBM4-F1
#
_entry.id   AF-A0A7Y7NBM4-F1
#
_cell.length_a   1.000
_cell.length_b   1.000
_cell.length_c   1.000
_cell.angle_alpha   90.00
_cell.angle_beta   90.00
_cell.angle_gamma   90.00
#
_symmetry.space_group_name_H-M   'P 1'
#
loop_
_entity.id
_entity.type
_entity.pdbx_description
1 polymer ?
#
loop_
_entity_poly.entity_id
_entity_poly.type
_entity_poly.pdbx_seq_one_letter_code
_entity_poly.pdbx_strand_id
1 'polypeptide(L)' 'MELDLYALRTLLSKRKDLIETSVAGTGYLAKTVIGVGTFLLDNEGNIDLLSAKQRVTYDKFLLPLLEKLRR' A
#
# COMPACT_ATOMS: atom_id res chain seq x y z
N MET A 1 -4.88 -11.43 -10.30
CA MET A 1 -5.96 -10.86 -9.45
C MET A 1 -5.78 -9.36 -9.50
N GLU A 2 -6.77 -8.60 -9.95
CA GLU A 2 -6.63 -7.14 -10.06
C GLU A 2 -6.64 -6.46 -8.69
N LEU A 3 -5.86 -5.39 -8.57
CA LEU A 3 -5.77 -4.57 -7.38
C LEU A 3 -7.04 -3.73 -7.23
N ASP A 4 -7.66 -3.77 -6.05
CA ASP A 4 -8.83 -2.94 -5.77
C ASP A 4 -8.41 -1.48 -5.52
N LEU A 5 -8.60 -0.63 -6.54
CA LEU A 5 -8.24 0.79 -6.50
C LEU A 5 -9.10 1.60 -5.52
N TYR A 6 -10.33 1.16 -5.26
CA TYR A 6 -11.19 1.82 -4.29
C TYR A 6 -10.70 1.54 -2.87
N ALA A 7 -10.35 0.29 -2.58
CA ALA A 7 -9.75 -0.09 -1.30
C ALA A 7 -8.42 0.64 -1.09
N LEU A 8 -7.57 0.72 -2.12
CA LEU A 8 -6.30 1.45 -2.06
C LEU A 8 -6.50 2.95 -1.81
N ARG A 9 -7.42 3.59 -2.53
CA ARG A 9 -7.76 4.99 -2.30
C ARG A 9 -8.29 5.23 -0.90
N THR A 10 -9.14 4.35 -0.39
CA THR A 10 -9.68 4.42 0.97
C THR A 10 -8.57 4.27 2.02
N LEU A 11 -7.66 3.31 1.82
CA LEU A 11 -6.51 3.09 2.70
C LEU A 11 -5.65 4.36 2.79
N LEU A 12 -5.29 4.95 1.65
CA LEU A 12 -4.39 6.11 1.59
C LEU A 12 -5.03 7.42 2.03
N SER A 13 -6.34 7.59 1.87
CA SER A 13 -7.03 8.84 2.20
C SER A 13 -7.68 8.85 3.59
N LYS A 14 -8.25 7.72 4.03
CA LYS A 14 -9.08 7.63 5.24
C LYS A 14 -8.49 6.75 6.34
N ARG A 15 -7.52 5.89 6.03
CA ARG A 15 -6.99 4.88 6.98
C ARG A 15 -5.46 4.91 7.08
N LYS A 16 -4.87 6.12 7.07
CA LYS A 16 -3.41 6.31 7.20
C LYS A 16 -2.86 5.80 8.53
N ASP A 17 -3.68 5.85 9.58
CA ASP A 17 -3.41 5.28 10.90
C ASP A 17 -3.06 3.78 10.85
N LEU A 18 -3.72 3.02 9.97
CA LEU A 18 -3.42 1.60 9.78
C LEU A 18 -2.03 1.41 9.17
N ILE A 19 -1.64 2.30 8.26
CA ILE A 19 -0.30 2.28 7.65
C ILE A 19 0.74 2.60 8.71
N GLU A 20 0.54 3.67 9.47
CA GLU A 20 1.43 4.09 10.57
C GLU A 20 1.61 2.98 11.61
N THR A 21 0.52 2.35 12.01
CA THR A 21 0.54 1.20 12.94
C THR A 21 1.28 0.02 12.34
N SER A 22 1.09 -0.28 11.05
CA SER A 22 1.77 -1.41 10.39
C SER A 22 3.28 -1.24 10.27
N VAL A 23 3.78 0.00 10.17
CA VAL A 23 5.21 0.27 10.01
C VAL A 23 5.93 0.50 11.34
N ALA A 24 5.19 0.75 12.43
CA ALA A 24 5.77 1.00 13.75
C ALA A 24 6.73 -0.12 14.17
N GLY A 25 7.95 0.26 14.58
CA GLY A 25 8.99 -0.68 15.01
C GLY A 25 9.68 -1.47 13.89
N THR A 26 9.32 -1.28 12.62
CA THR A 26 9.89 -2.04 11.49
C THR A 26 11.09 -1.37 10.83
N GLY A 27 11.37 -0.10 11.16
CA GLY A 27 12.36 0.74 10.48
C GLY A 27 11.90 1.33 9.15
N TYR A 28 10.71 0.97 8.66
CA TYR A 28 10.08 1.59 7.49
C TYR A 28 9.37 2.88 7.87
N LEU A 29 9.31 3.82 6.94
CA LEU A 29 8.58 5.08 7.12
C LEU A 29 7.20 4.96 6.48
N ALA A 30 6.16 5.41 7.18
CA ALA A 30 4.78 5.41 6.66
C ALA A 30 4.69 6.14 5.31
N LYS A 31 5.44 7.24 5.14
CA LYS A 31 5.52 7.97 3.86
C LYS A 31 6.02 7.11 2.69
N THR A 32 6.88 6.12 2.94
CA THR A 32 7.37 5.20 1.89
C THR A 32 6.25 4.27 1.45
N VAL A 33 5.48 3.72 2.39
CA VAL A 33 4.32 2.87 2.09
C VAL A 33 3.25 3.66 1.35
N ILE A 34 2.94 4.88 1.83
CA ILE A 34 2.00 5.79 1.17
C ILE A 34 2.47 6.12 -0.25
N GLY A 35 3.75 6.43 -0.44
CA GLY A 35 4.31 6.73 -1.76
C GLY A 35 4.17 5.57 -2.76
N VAL A 36 4.37 4.33 -2.32
CA VAL A 36 4.13 3.14 -3.17
C VAL A 36 2.65 3.01 -3.52
N GLY A 37 1.75 3.25 -2.56
CA GLY A 37 0.31 3.22 -2.81
C GLY A 37 -0.13 4.32 -3.78
N THR A 38 0.38 5.54 -3.64
CA THR A 38 0.10 6.64 -4.58
C THR A 38 0.61 6.29 -5.98
N PHE A 39 1.83 5.78 -6.10
CA PHE A 39 2.38 5.34 -7.38
C PHE A 39 1.48 4.30 -8.05
N LEU A 40 0.95 3.32 -7.30
CA LEU A 40 0.00 2.35 -7.84
C LEU A 40 -1.29 3.03 -8.31
N LEU A 41 -1.85 3.98 -7.57
CA LEU A 41 -3.05 4.72 -8.03
C LEU A 41 -2.80 5.49 -9.32
N ASP A 42 -1.64 6.13 -9.45
CA ASP A 42 -1.26 6.90 -10.64
C ASP A 42 -1.03 5.99 -11.87
N ASN A 43 -0.79 4.70 -11.63
CA ASN A 43 -0.53 3.69 -12.66
C ASN A 43 -1.65 2.63 -12.73
N GLU A 44 -2.89 3.00 -12.41
CA GLU A 44 -4.09 2.14 -12.52
C GLU A 44 -3.98 0.80 -11.77
N GLY A 45 -3.15 0.76 -10.72
CA GLY A 45 -2.89 -0.42 -9.92
C GLY A 45 -1.96 -1.45 -10.54
N ASN A 46 -1.21 -1.08 -11.59
CA ASN A 46 -0.28 -1.99 -12.24
C ASN A 46 0.94 -2.28 -11.35
N ILE A 47 0.92 -3.45 -10.70
CA ILE A 47 1.96 -3.92 -9.79
C ILE A 47 3.26 -4.27 -10.53
N ASP A 48 3.20 -4.59 -11.83
CA ASP A 48 4.37 -4.96 -12.62
C ASP A 48 5.28 -3.75 -12.91
N LEU A 49 4.78 -2.53 -12.71
CA LEU A 49 5.57 -1.30 -12.79
C LEU A 49 6.34 -0.99 -11.50
N LEU A 50 6.14 -1.75 -10.42
CA LEU A 50 6.91 -1.58 -9.20
C LEU A 50 8.34 -2.08 -9.39
N SER A 51 9.31 -1.25 -9.00
CA SER A 51 10.69 -1.74 -8.78
C SER A 51 10.72 -2.82 -7.70
N ALA A 52 11.78 -3.64 -7.69
CA ALA A 52 11.97 -4.69 -6.69
C ALA A 52 11.83 -4.18 -5.24
N LYS A 53 12.34 -2.98 -4.94
CA LYS A 53 12.23 -2.37 -3.61
C LYS A 53 10.81 -1.93 -3.28
N GLN A 54 10.08 -1.36 -4.24
CA GLN A 54 8.67 -0.99 -4.05
C GLN A 54 7.78 -2.22 -3.90
N ARG A 55 8.09 -3.31 -4.63
CA ARG A 55 7.40 -4.59 -4.53
C ARG A 55 7.49 -5.18 -3.11
N VAL A 56 8.68 -5.14 -2.50
CA VAL A 56 8.85 -5.55 -1.09
C VAL A 56 7.96 -4.71 -0.15
N THR A 57 7.89 -3.39 -0.35
CA THR A 57 7.01 -2.52 0.45
C THR A 57 5.53 -2.86 0.23
N TYR A 58 5.14 -3.13 -1.02
CA TYR A 58 3.77 -3.52 -1.36
C TYR A 58 3.38 -4.84 -0.70
N ASP A 59 4.17 -5.89 -0.89
CA ASP A 59 3.89 -7.24 -0.38
C ASP A 59 3.88 -7.26 1.17
N LYS A 60 4.78 -6.49 1.80
CA LYS A 60 4.92 -6.47 3.27
C LYS A 60 3.84 -5.66 3.98
N PHE A 61 3.38 -4.56 3.39
CA PHE A 61 2.51 -3.60 4.08
C PHE A 61 1.18 -3.35 3.37
N LEU A 62 1.19 -3.01 2.08
CA LEU A 62 -0.03 -2.64 1.37
C LEU A 62 -0.94 -3.85 1.17
N LEU A 63 -0.42 -4.96 0.66
CA LEU A 63 -1.22 -6.15 0.35
C LEU A 63 -1.97 -6.68 1.59
N PRO A 64 -1.32 -6.89 2.77
CA PRO A 64 -2.04 -7.33 3.97
C PRO A 64 -3.10 -6.36 4.46
N LEU A 65 -2.88 -5.04 4.31
CA LEU A 65 -3.86 -4.02 4.71
C LEU A 65 -5.07 -4.01 3.76
N LEU A 66 -4.84 -4.18 2.47
CA LEU A 66 -5.89 -4.24 1.46
C LEU A 66 -6.74 -5.50 1.59
N GLU A 67 -6.13 -6.65 1.87
CA GLU A 67 -6.86 -7.89 2.13
C GLU A 67 -7.77 -7.79 3.36
N LYS A 68 -7.35 -7.07 4.40
CA LYS A 68 -8.18 -6.80 5.58
C LYS A 68 -9.37 -5.90 5.28
N LEU A 69 -9.25 -4.98 4.34
CA LEU A 69 -10.33 -4.06 3.96
C LEU A 69 -11.39 -4.70 3.04
N ARG A 70 -11.08 -5.84 2.42
CA ARG A 70 -12.02 -6.60 1.56
C ARG A 70 -12.91 -7.56 2.35
N ARG A 71 -12.65 -7.75 3.64
CA ARG A 71 -13.39 -8.66 4.54
C ARG A 71 -14.38 -7.92 5.41
#